data_AF-A0A497IH44-F1
#
_entry.id   AF-A0A497IH44-F1
#
_cell.length_a   1.000
_cell.length_b   1.000
_cell.length_c   1.000
_cell.angle_alpha   90.00
_cell.angle_beta   90.00
_cell.angle_gamma   90.00
#
_symmetry.space_group_name_H-M   'P 1'
#
loop_
_entity.id
_entity.type
_entity.pdbx_description
1 polymer ?
#
loop_
_entity_poly.entity_id
_entity_poly.type
_entity_poly.pdbx_seq_one_letter_code
_entity_poly.pdbx_strand_id
1 'polypeptide(L)'
;MVIDFDVPMKEIERRKQVIRDIWNYKLDNIDHIPIQLIPIPNSKGYTLKERYTDKKKQLEVQVEKIKAGLQLMPDDYIPSLKPDLGYVVTQSIFGMKPTYSQDDQPPYVKKEPPKITKIDQIYKLKMPDPYHDGLMPEGLERIRYLMKETNYLFPCSLLDLGGPMDIAYELMDTELFFTIMYDAPDAMRYFLDFLTDVSIALRDACIEAAGGLENVTTTEWDEKWSPEGKKGYVSCDLSAMYSPKFFKKFAIPSNNKIFEKYGGGLLHNCGPHPAVEYYLLHEPKIFGITCDYWDLDTRTLEKIKILFDHRAILYVEMRITDSIHSVATDYKRLMDALTPNVIAIPWMWIGPSPSLYSSPPHIDVYRDTPIIYTELLKVAKEYARRMKKG
;
A
#
# COMPACT_ATOMS: atom_id res chain seq x y z
N MET A 1 0.55 -22.56 -19.39
CA MET A 1 -0.03 -21.47 -18.58
C MET A 1 0.31 -21.78 -17.14
N VAL A 2 0.82 -20.82 -16.37
CA VAL A 2 1.22 -21.08 -14.96
C VAL A 2 0.01 -21.32 -14.04
N ILE A 3 -1.16 -20.85 -14.47
CA ILE A 3 -2.43 -21.06 -13.76
C ILE A 3 -2.98 -22.45 -14.10
N ASP A 4 -3.10 -23.29 -13.07
CA ASP A 4 -3.55 -24.69 -13.16
C ASP A 4 -4.86 -24.96 -12.39
N PHE A 5 -5.55 -23.90 -11.96
CA PHE A 5 -6.77 -23.95 -11.17
C PHE A 5 -7.87 -23.09 -11.79
N ASP A 6 -9.12 -23.38 -11.42
CA ASP A 6 -10.28 -22.60 -11.87
C ASP A 6 -10.30 -21.22 -11.21
N VAL A 7 -10.58 -20.19 -12.01
CA VAL A 7 -10.65 -18.80 -11.55
C VAL A 7 -12.10 -18.34 -11.62
N PRO A 8 -12.77 -18.11 -10.47
CA PRO A 8 -14.20 -17.83 -10.44
C PRO A 8 -14.49 -16.37 -10.81
N MET A 9 -14.35 -16.01 -12.10
CA MET A 9 -14.40 -14.63 -12.59
C MET A 9 -15.68 -13.88 -12.21
N LYS A 10 -16.84 -14.55 -12.24
CA LYS A 10 -18.13 -13.94 -11.84
C LYS A 10 -18.13 -13.55 -10.36
N GLU A 11 -17.54 -14.39 -9.53
CA GLU A 11 -17.46 -14.15 -8.09
C GLU A 11 -16.44 -13.04 -7.78
N ILE A 12 -15.30 -13.03 -8.47
CA ILE A 12 -14.33 -11.92 -8.37
C ILE A 12 -14.98 -10.59 -8.72
N GLU A 13 -15.80 -10.53 -9.77
CA GLU A 13 -16.50 -9.28 -10.13
C GLU A 13 -17.56 -8.89 -9.08
N ARG A 14 -18.26 -9.86 -8.49
CA ARG A 14 -19.16 -9.61 -7.34
C ARG A 14 -18.39 -8.98 -6.18
N ARG A 15 -17.21 -9.52 -5.83
CA ARG A 15 -16.33 -8.99 -4.77
C ARG A 15 -15.84 -7.58 -5.06
N LYS A 16 -15.43 -7.30 -6.31
CA LYS A 16 -15.08 -5.94 -6.75
C LYS A 16 -16.26 -4.99 -6.60
N GLN A 17 -17.48 -5.44 -6.93
CA GLN A 17 -18.68 -4.63 -6.74
C GLN A 17 -18.93 -4.28 -5.25
N VAL A 18 -18.72 -5.22 -4.33
CA VAL A 18 -18.77 -4.95 -2.88
C VAL A 18 -17.77 -3.84 -2.50
N ILE A 19 -16.52 -3.90 -2.99
CA ILE A 19 -15.53 -2.83 -2.74
C ILE A 19 -16.00 -1.49 -3.32
N ARG A 20 -16.56 -1.46 -4.54
CA ARG A 20 -17.12 -0.23 -5.12
C ARG A 20 -18.22 0.36 -4.24
N ASP A 21 -19.10 -0.48 -3.70
CA ASP A 21 -20.21 -0.06 -2.86
C ASP A 21 -19.71 0.46 -1.49
N ILE A 22 -18.77 -0.23 -0.85
CA ILE A 22 -18.12 0.22 0.39
C ILE A 22 -17.43 1.58 0.22
N TRP A 23 -16.64 1.77 -0.85
CA TRP A 23 -15.97 3.05 -1.12
C TRP A 23 -16.94 4.20 -1.42
N ASN A 24 -18.21 3.90 -1.66
CA ASN A 24 -19.27 4.88 -1.87
C ASN A 24 -20.27 4.91 -0.71
N TYR A 25 -19.98 4.23 0.42
CA TYR A 25 -20.87 4.12 1.57
C TYR A 25 -22.29 3.59 1.23
N LYS A 26 -22.39 2.73 0.20
CA LYS A 26 -23.64 2.07 -0.20
C LYS A 26 -23.76 0.73 0.51
N LEU A 27 -24.47 0.70 1.64
CA LEU A 27 -24.46 -0.45 2.55
C LEU A 27 -25.70 -1.34 2.49
N ASP A 28 -26.75 -0.97 1.74
CA ASP A 28 -28.04 -1.67 1.75
C ASP A 28 -27.90 -3.19 1.57
N ASN A 29 -27.10 -3.59 0.57
CA ASN A 29 -26.89 -4.99 0.19
C ASN A 29 -25.57 -5.59 0.73
N ILE A 30 -24.91 -4.92 1.67
CA ILE A 30 -23.64 -5.36 2.25
C ILE A 30 -23.93 -6.17 3.51
N ASP A 31 -23.65 -7.47 3.48
CA ASP A 31 -23.89 -8.38 4.61
C ASP A 31 -22.80 -8.29 5.69
N HIS A 32 -21.57 -7.99 5.28
CA HIS A 32 -20.42 -7.75 6.16
C HIS A 32 -19.44 -6.74 5.56
N ILE A 33 -18.65 -6.07 6.41
CA ILE A 33 -17.52 -5.27 5.93
C ILE A 33 -16.45 -6.22 5.38
N PRO A 34 -15.89 -6.00 4.16
CA PRO A 34 -14.93 -6.93 3.57
C PRO A 34 -13.70 -7.15 4.45
N ILE A 35 -13.12 -8.35 4.37
CA ILE A 35 -11.87 -8.72 5.04
C ILE A 35 -10.82 -9.06 3.99
N GLN A 36 -9.62 -8.49 4.09
CA GLN A 36 -8.56 -8.67 3.08
C GLN A 36 -7.34 -9.40 3.68
N LEU A 37 -7.42 -10.72 3.85
CA LEU A 37 -6.23 -11.51 4.21
C LEU A 37 -5.47 -11.88 2.93
N ILE A 38 -4.15 -11.96 3.02
CA ILE A 38 -3.27 -12.24 1.88
C ILE A 38 -2.39 -13.44 2.27
N PRO A 39 -2.85 -14.68 2.02
CA PRO A 39 -2.11 -15.89 2.38
C PRO A 39 -0.92 -16.07 1.45
N ILE A 40 0.28 -16.21 2.00
CA ILE A 40 1.54 -16.44 1.26
C ILE A 40 2.10 -17.80 1.69
N PRO A 41 1.69 -18.91 1.07
CA PRO A 41 2.16 -20.24 1.46
C PRO A 41 3.68 -20.42 1.32
N ASN A 42 4.25 -19.96 0.20
CA ASN A 42 5.68 -20.11 -0.13
C ASN A 42 6.16 -21.56 0.06
N SER A 43 5.48 -22.51 -0.58
CA SER A 43 5.67 -23.95 -0.35
C SER A 43 7.09 -24.45 -0.66
N LYS A 44 7.80 -23.75 -1.54
CA LYS A 44 9.18 -24.04 -1.93
C LYS A 44 10.23 -23.41 -1.02
N GLY A 45 9.81 -22.65 -0.01
CA GLY A 45 10.70 -22.07 1.00
C GLY A 45 11.66 -21.03 0.43
N TYR A 46 11.26 -20.27 -0.60
CA TYR A 46 12.11 -19.23 -1.15
C TYR A 46 12.31 -18.10 -0.16
N THR A 47 13.55 -17.65 -0.03
CA THR A 47 13.88 -16.51 0.83
C THR A 47 13.33 -15.22 0.24
N LEU A 48 13.21 -14.17 1.06
CA LEU A 48 12.78 -12.86 0.55
C LEU A 48 13.73 -12.34 -0.54
N LYS A 49 15.04 -12.48 -0.33
CA LYS A 49 16.06 -12.09 -1.32
C LYS A 49 15.90 -12.83 -2.65
N GLU A 50 15.65 -14.13 -2.62
CA GLU A 50 15.37 -14.89 -3.84
C GLU A 50 14.13 -14.35 -4.56
N ARG A 51 13.06 -14.04 -3.82
CA ARG A 51 11.84 -13.45 -4.38
C ARG A 51 12.04 -12.03 -4.94
N TYR A 52 12.96 -11.24 -4.39
CA TYR A 52 13.29 -9.92 -4.93
C TYR A 52 14.21 -9.98 -6.15
N THR A 53 15.07 -11.00 -6.24
CA THR A 53 16.09 -11.08 -7.30
C THR A 53 15.72 -12.01 -8.45
N ASP A 54 14.71 -12.87 -8.28
CA ASP A 54 14.27 -13.84 -9.28
C ASP A 54 12.76 -13.74 -9.55
N LYS A 55 12.42 -13.16 -10.71
CA LYS A 55 11.02 -12.98 -11.15
C LYS A 55 10.26 -14.30 -11.32
N LYS A 56 10.92 -15.42 -11.60
CA LYS A 56 10.25 -16.73 -11.74
C LYS A 56 9.85 -17.27 -10.37
N LYS A 57 10.76 -17.22 -9.39
CA LYS A 57 10.47 -17.59 -8.01
C LYS A 57 9.36 -16.72 -7.43
N GLN A 58 9.39 -15.41 -7.73
CA GLN A 58 8.32 -14.51 -7.34
C GLN A 58 6.98 -14.91 -7.96
N LEU A 59 6.93 -15.19 -9.27
CA LEU A 59 5.70 -15.64 -9.94
C LEU A 59 5.11 -16.88 -9.28
N GLU A 60 5.94 -17.88 -8.96
CA GLU A 60 5.48 -19.10 -8.31
C GLU A 60 4.80 -18.81 -6.95
N VAL A 61 5.42 -17.96 -6.12
CA VAL A 61 4.85 -17.54 -4.84
C VAL A 61 3.56 -16.72 -5.05
N GLN A 62 3.50 -15.85 -6.05
CA GLN A 62 2.30 -15.06 -6.37
C GLN A 62 1.13 -15.96 -6.82
N VAL A 63 1.41 -17.00 -7.62
CA VAL A 63 0.41 -17.97 -8.07
C VAL A 63 -0.10 -18.82 -6.90
N GLU A 64 0.79 -19.27 -6.02
CA GLU A 64 0.40 -19.96 -4.77
C GLU A 64 -0.47 -19.06 -3.88
N LYS A 65 -0.07 -17.80 -3.71
CA LYS A 65 -0.83 -16.78 -2.95
C LYS A 65 -2.26 -16.64 -3.48
N ILE A 66 -2.42 -16.51 -4.79
CA ILE A 66 -3.72 -16.39 -5.44
C ILE A 66 -4.56 -17.66 -5.27
N LYS A 67 -3.96 -18.84 -5.49
CA LYS A 67 -4.63 -20.13 -5.33
C LYS A 67 -5.14 -20.31 -3.90
N ALA A 68 -4.27 -20.06 -2.91
CA ALA A 68 -4.63 -20.14 -1.51
C ALA A 68 -5.70 -19.11 -1.14
N GLY A 69 -5.60 -17.86 -1.61
CA GLY A 69 -6.60 -16.84 -1.33
C GLY A 69 -7.99 -17.20 -1.86
N LEU A 70 -8.08 -17.72 -3.09
CA LEU A 70 -9.34 -18.18 -3.67
C LEU A 70 -9.94 -19.38 -2.95
N GLN A 71 -9.10 -20.28 -2.39
CA GLN A 71 -9.54 -21.46 -1.66
C GLN A 71 -9.94 -21.18 -0.21
N LEU A 72 -9.21 -20.29 0.47
CA LEU A 72 -9.31 -20.08 1.91
C LEU A 72 -10.27 -18.95 2.29
N MET A 73 -10.59 -18.03 1.37
CA MET A 73 -11.50 -16.90 1.59
C MET A 73 -12.54 -16.79 0.45
N PRO A 74 -13.68 -17.48 0.58
CA PRO A 74 -14.64 -17.61 -0.49
C PRO A 74 -15.48 -16.36 -0.77
N ASP A 75 -15.50 -15.34 0.09
CA ASP A 75 -16.43 -14.21 -0.07
C ASP A 75 -15.77 -12.85 -0.32
N ASP A 76 -14.49 -12.66 0.00
CA ASP A 76 -13.85 -11.32 -0.02
C ASP A 76 -12.56 -11.21 -0.84
N TYR A 77 -11.89 -12.32 -1.15
CA TYR A 77 -10.56 -12.26 -1.76
C TYR A 77 -10.61 -11.78 -3.22
N ILE A 78 -9.93 -10.69 -3.53
CA ILE A 78 -9.74 -10.24 -4.92
C ILE A 78 -8.28 -10.56 -5.31
N PRO A 79 -8.05 -11.49 -6.24
CA PRO A 79 -6.70 -11.89 -6.61
C PRO A 79 -5.97 -10.75 -7.33
N SER A 80 -4.69 -10.59 -7.01
CA SER A 80 -3.79 -9.61 -7.62
C SER A 80 -2.35 -10.12 -7.61
N LEU A 81 -1.52 -9.53 -8.45
CA LEU A 81 -0.09 -9.77 -8.54
C LEU A 81 0.67 -8.62 -7.85
N LYS A 82 1.82 -8.93 -7.24
CA LYS A 82 2.74 -7.94 -6.66
C LYS A 82 4.14 -8.11 -7.27
N PRO A 83 4.62 -7.16 -8.10
CA PRO A 83 5.92 -7.23 -8.77
C PRO A 83 7.04 -6.70 -7.84
N ASP A 84 7.20 -7.33 -6.68
CA ASP A 84 7.94 -6.74 -5.57
C ASP A 84 9.47 -6.70 -5.81
N LEU A 85 10.08 -5.57 -5.50
CA LEU A 85 11.52 -5.35 -5.49
C LEU A 85 11.99 -4.73 -4.16
N GLY A 86 11.06 -4.48 -3.22
CA GLY A 86 11.26 -3.70 -2.01
C GLY A 86 11.28 -2.19 -2.29
N TYR A 87 11.21 -1.40 -1.20
CA TYR A 87 11.32 0.06 -1.23
C TYR A 87 12.77 0.54 -1.46
N VAL A 88 13.31 0.19 -2.62
CA VAL A 88 14.66 0.57 -3.06
C VAL A 88 14.68 1.03 -4.52
N VAL A 89 13.55 0.87 -5.23
CA VAL A 89 13.47 1.15 -6.66
C VAL A 89 13.71 2.63 -6.92
N THR A 90 12.96 3.52 -6.28
CA THR A 90 13.11 4.97 -6.48
C THR A 90 14.48 5.48 -6.06
N GLN A 91 15.04 4.98 -4.97
CA GLN A 91 16.39 5.39 -4.53
C GLN A 91 17.45 4.94 -5.55
N SER A 92 17.27 3.76 -6.15
CA SER A 92 18.23 3.21 -7.12
C SER A 92 18.33 4.01 -8.41
N ILE A 93 17.26 4.66 -8.88
CA ILE A 93 17.31 5.50 -10.09
C ILE A 93 18.19 6.74 -9.88
N PHE A 94 18.30 7.22 -8.63
CA PHE A 94 19.21 8.30 -8.26
C PHE A 94 20.63 7.80 -7.99
N GLY A 95 20.92 6.53 -8.29
CA GLY A 95 22.23 5.90 -8.18
C GLY A 95 22.57 5.40 -6.77
N MET A 96 21.61 5.35 -5.84
CA MET A 96 21.82 4.68 -4.56
C MET A 96 21.82 3.16 -4.76
N LYS A 97 22.70 2.44 -4.08
CA LYS A 97 22.86 0.99 -4.32
C LYS A 97 22.01 0.18 -3.33
N PRO A 98 21.05 -0.65 -3.82
CA PRO A 98 20.33 -1.58 -2.97
C PRO A 98 21.28 -2.56 -2.28
N THR A 99 21.01 -2.84 -1.01
CA THR A 99 21.75 -3.77 -0.16
C THR A 99 20.81 -4.89 0.27
N TYR A 100 21.23 -6.13 0.03
CA TYR A 100 20.55 -7.35 0.47
C TYR A 100 21.38 -7.98 1.59
N SER A 101 21.20 -7.48 2.81
CA SER A 101 22.01 -7.84 3.98
C SER A 101 21.73 -9.24 4.51
N GLN A 102 20.47 -9.67 4.45
CA GLN A 102 20.00 -10.96 4.96
C GLN A 102 19.03 -11.56 3.95
N ASP A 103 18.89 -12.88 3.96
CA ASP A 103 18.05 -13.58 3.00
C ASP A 103 16.56 -13.36 3.25
N ASP A 104 16.17 -13.13 4.51
CA ASP A 104 14.77 -12.94 4.94
C ASP A 104 14.48 -11.50 5.42
N GLN A 105 15.14 -10.51 4.81
CA GLN A 105 14.82 -9.09 5.03
C GLN A 105 14.53 -8.38 3.70
N PRO A 106 13.63 -7.39 3.68
CA PRO A 106 13.54 -6.44 2.57
C PRO A 106 14.90 -5.76 2.29
N PRO A 107 15.24 -5.52 1.02
CA PRO A 107 16.43 -4.74 0.70
C PRO A 107 16.27 -3.31 1.18
N TYR A 108 17.39 -2.65 1.44
CA TYR A 108 17.45 -1.24 1.81
C TYR A 108 18.58 -0.54 1.07
N VAL A 109 18.56 0.79 1.05
CA VAL A 109 19.69 1.59 0.58
C VAL A 109 20.43 2.19 1.77
N LYS A 110 21.75 2.30 1.66
CA LYS A 110 22.51 3.08 2.64
C LYS A 110 22.38 4.55 2.28
N LYS A 111 21.91 5.33 3.25
CA LYS A 111 21.85 6.79 3.15
C LYS A 111 23.23 7.44 3.18
N GLU A 112 24.20 6.82 3.86
CA GLU A 112 25.55 7.37 4.00
C GLU A 112 26.51 6.92 2.89
N PRO A 113 27.21 7.85 2.20
CA PRO A 113 27.07 9.31 2.29
C PRO A 113 25.79 9.80 1.58
N PRO A 114 25.09 10.84 2.11
CA PRO A 114 23.85 11.33 1.54
C PRO A 114 24.05 11.89 0.13
N LYS A 115 23.04 11.68 -0.74
CA LYS A 115 23.09 12.13 -2.13
C LYS A 115 23.05 13.66 -2.24
N ILE A 116 22.31 14.31 -1.34
CA ILE A 116 22.11 15.76 -1.28
C ILE A 116 22.52 16.25 0.11
N THR A 117 23.65 16.96 0.19
CA THR A 117 24.17 17.58 1.42
C THR A 117 23.99 19.08 1.45
N LYS A 118 23.62 19.70 0.32
CA LYS A 118 23.42 21.15 0.20
C LYS A 118 22.28 21.47 -0.74
N ILE A 119 21.59 22.58 -0.46
CA ILE A 119 20.40 23.04 -1.21
C ILE A 119 20.70 23.20 -2.71
N ASP A 120 21.88 23.70 -3.09
CA ASP A 120 22.25 23.93 -4.49
C ASP A 120 22.34 22.65 -5.33
N GLN A 121 22.44 21.48 -4.70
CA GLN A 121 22.46 20.18 -5.39
C GLN A 121 21.08 19.75 -5.87
N ILE A 122 20.00 20.22 -5.24
CA ILE A 122 18.61 19.97 -5.65
C ILE A 122 18.41 20.42 -7.10
N TYR A 123 18.87 21.62 -7.43
CA TYR A 123 18.72 22.21 -8.77
C TYR A 123 19.60 21.55 -9.85
N LYS A 124 20.49 20.64 -9.47
CA LYS A 124 21.38 19.91 -10.38
C LYS A 124 20.86 18.50 -10.70
N LEU A 125 19.79 18.06 -10.04
CA LEU A 125 19.17 16.78 -10.32
C LEU A 125 18.60 16.76 -11.74
N LYS A 126 18.66 15.60 -12.36
CA LYS A 126 18.12 15.34 -13.69
C LYS A 126 16.96 14.39 -13.56
N MET A 127 15.96 14.56 -14.41
CA MET A 127 14.87 13.60 -14.54
C MET A 127 15.47 12.23 -14.89
N PRO A 128 15.24 11.18 -14.08
CA PRO A 128 15.70 9.84 -14.36
C PRO A 128 14.87 9.23 -15.50
N ASP A 129 15.48 8.33 -16.26
CA ASP A 129 14.82 7.57 -17.30
C ASP A 129 14.33 6.22 -16.74
N PRO A 130 13.01 5.99 -16.63
CA PRO A 130 12.47 4.73 -16.11
C PRO A 130 12.87 3.49 -16.92
N TYR A 131 13.33 3.65 -18.16
CA TYR A 131 13.71 2.54 -19.03
C TYR A 131 15.20 2.18 -18.95
N HIS A 132 16.02 3.00 -18.28
CA HIS A 132 17.47 2.80 -18.23
C HIS A 132 18.08 2.92 -16.82
N ASP A 133 17.47 3.68 -15.90
CA ASP A 133 18.08 4.01 -14.62
C ASP A 133 17.66 3.06 -13.48
N GLY A 134 18.64 2.70 -12.65
CA GLY A 134 18.42 1.93 -11.41
C GLY A 134 17.76 0.57 -11.63
N LEU A 135 16.83 0.22 -10.74
CA LEU A 135 16.05 -1.02 -10.78
C LEU A 135 14.77 -0.91 -11.60
N MET A 136 14.43 0.27 -12.14
CA MET A 136 13.21 0.42 -12.93
C MET A 136 13.15 -0.52 -14.13
N PRO A 137 14.20 -0.71 -14.96
CA PRO A 137 14.14 -1.64 -16.10
C PRO A 137 13.80 -3.08 -15.70
N GLU A 138 14.37 -3.56 -14.59
CA GLU A 138 14.07 -4.89 -14.02
C GLU A 138 12.63 -4.95 -13.50
N GLY A 139 12.17 -3.91 -12.81
CA GLY A 139 10.79 -3.82 -12.32
C GLY A 139 9.75 -3.80 -13.44
N LEU A 140 9.99 -3.03 -14.50
CA LEU A 140 9.13 -2.99 -15.69
C LEU A 140 9.10 -4.35 -16.40
N GLU A 141 10.27 -5.00 -16.52
CA GLU A 141 10.36 -6.35 -17.08
C GLU A 141 9.64 -7.39 -16.23
N ARG A 142 9.69 -7.24 -14.90
CA ARG A 142 8.98 -8.10 -13.98
C ARG A 142 7.47 -7.93 -14.09
N ILE A 143 6.97 -6.70 -14.16
CA ILE A 143 5.54 -6.43 -14.41
C ILE A 143 5.09 -7.12 -15.69
N ARG A 144 5.79 -6.90 -16.82
CA ARG A 144 5.46 -7.54 -18.11
C ARG A 144 5.47 -9.06 -18.00
N TYR A 145 6.45 -9.62 -17.32
CA TYR A 145 6.57 -11.06 -17.11
C TYR A 145 5.37 -11.63 -16.34
N LEU A 146 5.03 -11.05 -15.18
CA LEU A 146 3.90 -11.51 -14.36
C LEU A 146 2.55 -11.39 -15.10
N MET A 147 2.33 -10.28 -15.80
CA MET A 147 1.10 -10.06 -16.58
C MET A 147 0.97 -11.07 -17.73
N LYS A 148 2.06 -11.32 -18.47
CA LYS A 148 2.05 -12.26 -19.60
C LYS A 148 1.86 -13.71 -19.15
N GLU A 149 2.56 -14.14 -18.10
CA GLU A 149 2.49 -15.54 -17.64
C GLU A 149 1.12 -15.90 -17.05
N THR A 150 0.42 -14.92 -16.49
CA THR A 150 -0.96 -15.07 -16.01
C THR A 150 -2.01 -14.72 -17.05
N ASN A 151 -1.60 -14.41 -18.29
CA ASN A 151 -2.48 -14.02 -19.39
C ASN A 151 -3.44 -12.88 -19.00
N TYR A 152 -2.95 -11.90 -18.23
CA TYR A 152 -3.71 -10.73 -17.77
C TYR A 152 -4.98 -11.09 -16.98
N LEU A 153 -5.05 -12.29 -16.38
CA LEU A 153 -6.21 -12.72 -15.58
C LEU A 153 -6.38 -11.91 -14.28
N PHE A 154 -5.28 -11.38 -13.75
CA PHE A 154 -5.25 -10.66 -12.47
C PHE A 154 -4.61 -9.30 -12.63
N PRO A 155 -5.12 -8.25 -11.94
CA PRO A 155 -4.45 -6.97 -11.90
C PRO A 155 -3.14 -7.05 -11.11
N CYS A 156 -2.19 -6.17 -11.41
CA CYS A 156 -0.91 -6.07 -10.72
C CYS A 156 -0.83 -4.79 -9.88
N SER A 157 -0.22 -4.81 -8.70
CA SER A 157 0.23 -3.57 -8.08
C SER A 157 1.37 -2.97 -8.91
N LEU A 158 1.72 -1.70 -8.66
CA LEU A 158 2.96 -1.16 -9.18
C LEU A 158 4.12 -1.53 -8.27
N LEU A 159 5.31 -1.07 -8.66
CA LEU A 159 6.49 -1.09 -7.80
C LEU A 159 6.29 -0.18 -6.59
N ASP A 160 7.06 -0.45 -5.54
CA ASP A 160 7.15 0.42 -4.39
C ASP A 160 8.02 1.65 -4.73
N LEU A 161 7.33 2.77 -4.98
CA LEU A 161 7.95 4.00 -5.45
C LEU A 161 8.00 5.10 -4.38
N GLY A 162 7.30 4.92 -3.24
CA GLY A 162 7.18 5.91 -2.18
C GLY A 162 6.44 7.19 -2.56
N GLY A 163 6.29 8.09 -1.58
CA GLY A 163 5.79 9.44 -1.79
C GLY A 163 6.91 10.48 -1.94
N PRO A 164 6.60 11.68 -2.48
CA PRO A 164 7.60 12.73 -2.71
C PRO A 164 8.39 13.15 -1.46
N MET A 165 7.73 13.20 -0.30
CA MET A 165 8.39 13.52 0.99
C MET A 165 9.34 12.40 1.43
N ASP A 166 8.95 11.14 1.25
CA ASP A 166 9.77 9.98 1.62
C ASP A 166 11.02 9.93 0.74
N ILE A 167 10.86 10.13 -0.57
CA ILE A 167 11.98 10.19 -1.51
C ILE A 167 12.91 11.37 -1.19
N ALA A 168 12.36 12.54 -0.84
CA ALA A 168 13.17 13.71 -0.47
C ALA A 168 14.07 13.42 0.73
N TYR A 169 13.53 12.79 1.76
CA TYR A 169 14.30 12.39 2.94
C TYR A 169 15.38 11.38 2.62
N GLU A 170 15.09 10.36 1.80
CA GLU A 170 16.08 9.34 1.44
C GLU A 170 17.27 9.91 0.67
N LEU A 171 17.04 10.93 -0.17
CA LEU A 171 18.10 11.57 -0.95
C LEU A 171 18.90 12.59 -0.13
N MET A 172 18.26 13.29 0.81
CA MET A 172 18.87 14.39 1.55
C MET A 172 19.57 13.94 2.81
N ASP A 173 20.65 14.63 3.17
CA ASP A 173 21.13 14.62 4.54
C ASP A 173 19.98 14.88 5.53
N THR A 174 19.98 14.15 6.64
CA THR A 174 18.87 14.17 7.60
C THR A 174 18.67 15.54 8.23
N GLU A 175 19.75 16.23 8.61
CA GLU A 175 19.66 17.57 9.20
C GLU A 175 19.16 18.56 8.14
N LEU A 176 19.69 18.45 6.92
CA LEU A 176 19.26 19.31 5.81
C LEU A 176 17.77 19.15 5.49
N PHE A 177 17.23 17.93 5.48
CA PHE A 177 15.82 17.68 5.21
C PHE A 177 14.90 18.39 6.21
N PHE A 178 15.25 18.40 7.50
CA PHE A 178 14.44 19.08 8.51
C PHE A 178 14.61 20.60 8.48
N THR A 179 15.83 21.09 8.28
CA THR A 179 16.14 22.54 8.30
C THR A 179 15.64 23.27 7.06
N ILE A 180 15.70 22.64 5.86
CA ILE A 180 15.26 23.27 4.60
C ILE A 180 13.79 23.72 4.64
N MET A 181 12.93 23.00 5.37
CA MET A 181 11.51 23.33 5.51
C MET A 181 11.28 24.67 6.23
N TYR A 182 12.22 25.09 7.08
CA TYR A 182 12.23 26.38 7.77
C TYR A 182 13.02 27.43 6.99
N ASP A 183 14.25 27.10 6.61
CA ASP A 183 15.25 28.08 6.17
C ASP A 183 15.14 28.41 4.67
N ALA A 184 14.70 27.44 3.86
CA ALA A 184 14.55 27.59 2.41
C ALA A 184 13.31 26.86 1.88
N PRO A 185 12.10 27.24 2.33
CA PRO A 185 10.87 26.51 2.01
C PRO A 185 10.50 26.56 0.51
N ASP A 186 10.97 27.56 -0.25
CA ASP A 186 10.83 27.59 -1.71
C ASP A 186 11.68 26.50 -2.38
N ALA A 187 12.90 26.26 -1.89
CA ALA A 187 13.76 25.20 -2.40
C ALA A 187 13.17 23.82 -2.11
N MET A 188 12.58 23.63 -0.93
CA MET A 188 11.84 22.39 -0.61
C MET A 188 10.64 22.18 -1.54
N ARG A 189 9.85 23.24 -1.82
CA ARG A 189 8.74 23.15 -2.78
C ARG A 189 9.21 22.78 -4.19
N TYR A 190 10.26 23.43 -4.68
CA TYR A 190 10.85 23.12 -5.97
C TYR A 190 11.31 21.65 -6.03
N PHE A 191 11.96 21.18 -4.97
CA PHE A 191 12.44 19.80 -4.93
C PHE A 191 11.29 18.79 -4.97
N LEU A 192 10.24 19.03 -4.18
CA LEU A 192 9.09 18.13 -4.13
C LEU A 192 8.29 18.14 -5.43
N ASP A 193 8.17 19.28 -6.11
CA ASP A 193 7.54 19.35 -7.43
C ASP A 193 8.31 18.51 -8.45
N PHE A 194 9.65 18.62 -8.46
CA PHE A 194 10.53 17.77 -9.26
C PHE A 194 10.35 16.28 -8.93
N LEU A 195 10.39 15.90 -7.65
CA LEU A 195 10.21 14.50 -7.23
C LEU A 195 8.81 13.96 -7.53
N THR A 196 7.82 14.84 -7.58
CA THR A 196 6.47 14.49 -7.98
C THR A 196 6.40 14.17 -9.47
N ASP A 197 7.08 14.97 -10.32
CA ASP A 197 7.20 14.67 -11.75
C ASP A 197 7.95 13.37 -11.99
N VAL A 198 9.03 13.11 -11.25
CA VAL A 198 9.73 11.81 -11.26
C VAL A 198 8.75 10.71 -10.89
N SER A 199 8.05 10.84 -9.77
CA SER A 199 7.07 9.89 -9.26
C SER A 199 5.98 9.54 -10.27
N ILE A 200 5.52 10.54 -11.04
CA ILE A 200 4.53 10.36 -12.12
C ILE A 200 5.15 9.58 -13.27
N ALA A 201 6.34 9.94 -13.75
CA ALA A 201 7.00 9.25 -14.86
C ALA A 201 7.28 7.76 -14.56
N LEU A 202 7.68 7.45 -13.33
CA LEU A 202 7.90 6.06 -12.91
C LEU A 202 6.60 5.25 -12.88
N ARG A 203 5.52 5.86 -12.36
CA ARG A 203 4.18 5.23 -12.31
C ARG A 203 3.62 5.00 -13.71
N ASP A 204 3.75 5.97 -14.62
CA ASP A 204 3.34 5.84 -16.01
C ASP A 204 4.04 4.66 -16.70
N ALA A 205 5.35 4.54 -16.53
CA ALA A 205 6.11 3.43 -17.10
C ALA A 205 5.65 2.06 -16.54
N CYS A 206 5.34 1.99 -15.23
CA CYS A 206 4.81 0.77 -14.63
C CYS A 206 3.40 0.42 -15.15
N ILE A 207 2.53 1.43 -15.33
CA ILE A 207 1.18 1.27 -15.90
C ILE A 207 1.26 0.81 -17.35
N GLU A 208 2.18 1.38 -18.14
CA GLU A 208 2.46 0.95 -19.51
C GLU A 208 2.93 -0.51 -19.54
N ALA A 209 3.87 -0.88 -18.67
CA ALA A 209 4.35 -2.26 -18.54
C ALA A 209 3.25 -3.25 -18.12
N ALA A 210 2.29 -2.80 -17.30
CA ALA A 210 1.12 -3.59 -16.91
C ALA A 210 0.07 -3.70 -18.04
N GLY A 211 0.22 -2.94 -19.12
CA GLY A 211 -0.68 -2.91 -20.26
C GLY A 211 -1.92 -2.03 -20.05
N GLY A 212 -1.89 -1.08 -19.12
CA GLY A 212 -2.99 -0.13 -18.90
C GLY A 212 -3.39 0.01 -17.43
N LEU A 213 -4.07 1.12 -17.11
CA LEU A 213 -4.50 1.46 -15.76
C LEU A 213 -5.60 0.52 -15.23
N GLU A 214 -6.38 -0.08 -16.11
CA GLU A 214 -7.37 -1.10 -15.81
C GLU A 214 -6.76 -2.42 -15.31
N ASN A 215 -5.50 -2.67 -15.68
CA ASN A 215 -4.74 -3.86 -15.32
C ASN A 215 -3.95 -3.70 -14.02
N VAL A 216 -4.11 -2.58 -13.31
CA VAL A 216 -3.41 -2.35 -12.04
C VAL A 216 -4.37 -2.26 -10.86
N THR A 217 -3.94 -2.67 -9.67
CA THR A 217 -4.73 -2.56 -8.44
C THR A 217 -4.88 -1.10 -8.02
N THR A 218 -3.75 -0.39 -8.00
CA THR A 218 -3.54 1.00 -7.58
C THR A 218 -2.28 1.55 -8.26
N THR A 219 -1.95 2.83 -8.07
CA THR A 219 -0.75 3.45 -8.67
C THR A 219 0.52 3.36 -7.82
N GLU A 220 0.66 2.34 -6.98
CA GLU A 220 1.81 2.10 -6.11
C GLU A 220 1.83 0.63 -5.60
N TRP A 221 2.49 0.30 -4.48
CA TRP A 221 2.82 -1.08 -4.10
C TRP A 221 1.64 -1.90 -3.57
N ASP A 222 0.54 -1.25 -3.18
CA ASP A 222 -0.59 -1.91 -2.54
C ASP A 222 -1.33 -2.85 -3.51
N GLU A 223 -1.38 -4.12 -3.14
CA GLU A 223 -1.99 -5.19 -3.93
C GLU A 223 -3.51 -5.30 -3.74
N LYS A 224 -4.11 -4.49 -2.86
CA LYS A 224 -5.56 -4.41 -2.69
C LYS A 224 -6.17 -3.64 -3.87
N TRP A 225 -7.19 -4.24 -4.48
CA TRP A 225 -7.82 -3.67 -5.67
C TRP A 225 -8.59 -2.38 -5.32
N SER A 226 -8.24 -1.28 -6.00
CA SER A 226 -8.96 -0.01 -5.93
C SER A 226 -9.88 0.18 -7.14
N PRO A 227 -11.11 0.71 -6.94
CA PRO A 227 -12.06 0.97 -8.03
C PRO A 227 -11.55 1.87 -9.14
N GLU A 228 -12.21 1.77 -10.30
CA GLU A 228 -11.96 2.62 -11.46
C GLU A 228 -12.13 4.11 -11.10
N GLY A 229 -11.23 4.95 -11.61
CA GLY A 229 -11.19 6.39 -11.27
C GLY A 229 -10.76 6.71 -9.83
N LYS A 230 -10.40 5.68 -9.03
CA LYS A 230 -9.97 5.83 -7.64
C LYS A 230 -8.64 5.15 -7.31
N LYS A 231 -7.72 5.11 -8.28
CA LYS A 231 -6.48 4.32 -8.21
C LYS A 231 -5.27 5.09 -7.69
N GLY A 232 -5.35 6.41 -7.51
CA GLY A 232 -4.22 7.18 -7.00
C GLY A 232 -3.82 6.72 -5.59
N TYR A 233 -2.52 6.57 -5.39
CA TYR A 233 -1.95 6.12 -4.11
C TYR A 233 -0.62 6.80 -3.83
N VAL A 234 -0.48 7.31 -2.61
CA VAL A 234 0.71 8.03 -2.17
C VAL A 234 1.07 7.63 -0.74
N SER A 235 2.31 7.15 -0.56
CA SER A 235 2.91 6.89 0.76
C SER A 235 3.41 8.17 1.42
N CYS A 236 3.24 8.27 2.73
CA CYS A 236 3.48 9.46 3.54
C CYS A 236 3.92 9.08 4.97
N ASP A 237 4.72 8.00 5.11
CA ASP A 237 5.16 7.47 6.41
C ASP A 237 5.99 8.48 7.20
N LEU A 238 6.73 9.35 6.51
CA LEU A 238 7.47 10.42 7.18
C LEU A 238 6.58 11.50 7.79
N SER A 239 5.27 11.49 7.58
CA SER A 239 4.36 12.46 8.20
C SER A 239 4.40 12.43 9.73
N ALA A 240 4.87 11.33 10.33
CA ALA A 240 5.17 11.24 11.76
C ALA A 240 6.35 12.12 12.21
N MET A 241 7.26 12.48 11.30
CA MET A 241 8.55 13.11 11.60
C MET A 241 8.55 14.63 11.50
N TYR A 242 7.47 15.25 11.02
CA TYR A 242 7.35 16.69 10.88
C TYR A 242 5.96 17.20 11.24
N SER A 243 5.86 18.52 11.48
CA SER A 243 4.60 19.10 11.98
C SER A 243 3.44 18.92 10.98
N PRO A 244 2.19 18.82 11.45
CA PRO A 244 1.02 18.77 10.57
C PRO A 244 0.89 19.99 9.64
N LYS A 245 1.41 21.15 10.06
CA LYS A 245 1.49 22.36 9.21
C LYS A 245 2.43 22.16 8.02
N PHE A 246 3.53 21.42 8.20
CA PHE A 246 4.44 21.06 7.11
C PHE A 246 3.84 19.98 6.20
N PHE A 247 3.09 19.03 6.75
CA PHE A 247 2.29 18.12 5.93
C PHE A 247 1.38 18.90 4.96
N LYS A 248 0.58 19.84 5.49
CA LYS A 248 -0.27 20.70 4.65
C LYS A 248 0.52 21.51 3.62
N LYS A 249 1.68 22.06 4.01
CA LYS A 249 2.46 22.97 3.17
C LYS A 249 3.25 22.27 2.07
N PHE A 250 3.70 21.04 2.30
CA PHE A 250 4.69 20.36 1.46
C PHE A 250 4.19 19.03 0.90
N ALA A 251 3.56 18.19 1.73
CA ALA A 251 3.07 16.88 1.29
C ALA A 251 1.81 17.04 0.40
N ILE A 252 0.78 17.76 0.88
CA ILE A 252 -0.50 17.87 0.15
C ILE A 252 -0.35 18.36 -1.30
N PRO A 253 0.38 19.46 -1.61
CA PRO A 253 0.51 19.92 -2.99
C PRO A 253 1.13 18.87 -3.92
N SER A 254 2.14 18.16 -3.44
CA SER A 254 2.84 17.11 -4.17
C SER A 254 1.93 15.89 -4.40
N ASN A 255 1.22 15.48 -3.35
CA ASN A 255 0.25 14.39 -3.40
C ASN A 255 -0.91 14.71 -4.36
N ASN A 256 -1.42 15.95 -4.32
CA ASN A 256 -2.51 16.42 -5.18
C ASN A 256 -2.17 16.26 -6.66
N LYS A 257 -0.96 16.66 -7.09
CA LYS A 257 -0.52 16.51 -8.49
C LYS A 257 -0.50 15.04 -8.94
N ILE A 258 -0.23 14.09 -8.04
CA ILE A 258 -0.36 12.64 -8.31
C ILE A 258 -1.84 12.24 -8.42
N PHE A 259 -2.67 12.65 -7.46
CA PHE A 259 -4.10 12.33 -7.44
C PHE A 259 -4.89 12.98 -8.61
N GLU A 260 -4.49 14.16 -9.08
CA GLU A 260 -5.08 14.82 -10.26
C GLU A 260 -4.94 13.95 -11.51
N LYS A 261 -3.81 13.24 -11.65
CA LYS A 261 -3.56 12.39 -12.81
C LYS A 261 -4.26 11.03 -12.71
N TYR A 262 -4.23 10.39 -11.55
CA TYR A 262 -4.68 9.00 -11.39
C TYR A 262 -6.05 8.84 -10.71
N GLY A 263 -6.68 9.97 -10.36
CA GLY A 263 -7.85 10.03 -9.49
C GLY A 263 -7.47 9.92 -8.01
N GLY A 264 -8.28 10.52 -7.14
CA GLY A 264 -8.10 10.34 -5.70
C GLY A 264 -8.30 8.88 -5.31
N GLY A 265 -7.48 8.34 -4.40
CA GLY A 265 -7.61 6.96 -3.94
C GLY A 265 -7.27 6.88 -2.46
N LEU A 266 -6.14 6.28 -2.12
CA LEU A 266 -5.72 6.08 -0.73
C LEU A 266 -4.43 6.84 -0.45
N LEU A 267 -4.32 7.36 0.77
CA LEU A 267 -3.06 7.81 1.33
C LEU A 267 -2.52 6.74 2.29
N HIS A 268 -1.25 6.38 2.14
CA HIS A 268 -0.59 5.45 3.04
C HIS A 268 0.21 6.18 4.10
N ASN A 269 0.02 5.79 5.35
CA ASN A 269 0.89 6.10 6.46
C ASN A 269 0.68 4.99 7.48
N CYS A 270 1.70 4.19 7.78
CA CYS A 270 1.66 3.19 8.84
C CYS A 270 1.21 3.84 10.17
N GLY A 271 1.80 4.98 10.48
CA GLY A 271 1.54 5.78 11.67
C GLY A 271 2.85 6.10 12.41
N PRO A 272 2.79 6.93 13.48
CA PRO A 272 1.61 7.62 14.01
C PRO A 272 1.01 8.67 13.05
N HIS A 273 -0.20 9.16 13.36
CA HIS A 273 -0.97 10.06 12.49
C HIS A 273 -1.10 11.51 13.01
N PRO A 274 0.00 12.25 13.23
CA PRO A 274 -0.09 13.62 13.73
C PRO A 274 -0.84 14.55 12.75
N ALA A 275 -0.78 14.24 11.45
CA ALA A 275 -1.39 15.03 10.38
C ALA A 275 -2.82 14.60 10.00
N VAL A 276 -3.49 13.76 10.80
CA VAL A 276 -4.82 13.20 10.46
C VAL A 276 -5.87 14.25 10.11
N GLU A 277 -5.80 15.43 10.73
CA GLU A 277 -6.70 16.56 10.48
C GLU A 277 -6.53 17.22 9.10
N TYR A 278 -5.44 16.90 8.39
CA TYR A 278 -5.14 17.42 7.07
C TYR A 278 -5.33 16.39 5.94
N TYR A 279 -5.50 15.09 6.26
CA TYR A 279 -5.58 14.05 5.23
C TYR A 279 -6.73 14.25 4.24
N LEU A 280 -7.90 14.71 4.67
CA LEU A 280 -9.02 14.94 3.76
C LEU A 280 -9.03 16.35 3.12
N LEU A 281 -7.94 17.12 3.25
CA LEU A 281 -7.78 18.40 2.55
C LEU A 281 -7.10 18.27 1.18
N HIS A 282 -6.79 17.04 0.74
CA HIS A 282 -6.29 16.81 -0.61
C HIS A 282 -7.35 17.16 -1.66
N GLU A 283 -6.88 17.66 -2.79
CA GLU A 283 -7.69 18.03 -3.96
C GLU A 283 -7.00 17.48 -5.21
N PRO A 284 -7.59 16.49 -5.92
CA PRO A 284 -8.91 15.91 -5.68
C PRO A 284 -8.98 15.11 -4.37
N LYS A 285 -10.19 15.00 -3.83
CA LYS A 285 -10.43 14.29 -2.56
C LYS A 285 -9.92 12.85 -2.63
N ILE A 286 -9.26 12.40 -1.57
CA ILE A 286 -8.99 10.97 -1.35
C ILE A 286 -10.22 10.26 -0.79
N PHE A 287 -10.24 8.93 -0.87
CA PHE A 287 -11.33 8.08 -0.41
C PHE A 287 -11.01 7.31 0.87
N GLY A 288 -9.77 7.39 1.35
CA GLY A 288 -9.38 6.67 2.54
C GLY A 288 -7.90 6.74 2.84
N ILE A 289 -7.53 6.03 3.89
CA ILE A 289 -6.15 5.80 4.25
C ILE A 289 -5.88 4.31 4.41
N THR A 290 -4.63 3.93 4.21
CA THR A 290 -4.09 2.64 4.64
C THR A 290 -3.12 2.88 5.77
N CYS A 291 -3.24 2.14 6.86
CA CYS A 291 -2.48 2.37 8.09
C CYS A 291 -2.32 1.10 8.93
N ASP A 292 -1.45 1.13 9.91
CA ASP A 292 -1.28 0.05 10.88
C ASP A 292 -2.24 0.22 12.07
N TYR A 293 -2.79 -0.89 12.56
CA TYR A 293 -3.66 -0.85 13.75
C TYR A 293 -2.95 -0.29 15.00
N TRP A 294 -1.67 -0.61 15.18
CA TRP A 294 -0.92 -0.28 16.40
C TRP A 294 -0.76 1.22 16.62
N ASP A 295 -0.75 2.00 15.54
CA ASP A 295 -0.58 3.44 15.57
C ASP A 295 -1.92 4.22 15.59
N LEU A 296 -3.04 3.50 15.69
CA LEU A 296 -4.38 4.05 15.86
C LEU A 296 -4.76 4.13 17.36
N ASP A 297 -4.14 5.06 18.07
CA ASP A 297 -4.52 5.33 19.46
C ASP A 297 -5.95 5.89 19.59
N THR A 298 -6.51 5.88 20.82
CA THR A 298 -7.88 6.34 21.08
C THR A 298 -8.14 7.77 20.57
N ARG A 299 -7.17 8.68 20.73
CA ARG A 299 -7.32 10.08 20.33
C ARG A 299 -7.36 10.22 18.81
N THR A 300 -6.54 9.41 18.12
CA THR A 300 -6.49 9.34 16.67
C THR A 300 -7.81 8.77 16.13
N LEU A 301 -8.33 7.69 16.73
CA LEU A 301 -9.62 7.11 16.37
C LEU A 301 -10.78 8.09 16.57
N GLU A 302 -10.80 8.85 17.67
CA GLU A 302 -11.81 9.90 17.90
C GLU A 302 -11.76 10.99 16.81
N LYS A 303 -10.55 11.45 16.45
CA LYS A 303 -10.37 12.40 15.35
C LYS A 303 -10.84 11.81 14.02
N ILE A 304 -10.45 10.58 13.70
CA ILE A 304 -10.87 9.89 12.47
C ILE A 304 -12.38 9.77 12.43
N LYS A 305 -13.03 9.34 13.52
CA LYS A 305 -14.49 9.20 13.57
C LYS A 305 -15.21 10.49 13.17
N ILE A 306 -14.76 11.63 13.68
CA ILE A 306 -15.36 12.95 13.41
C ILE A 306 -15.00 13.44 12.01
N LEU A 307 -13.74 13.32 11.63
CA LEU A 307 -13.23 13.89 10.39
C LEU A 307 -13.58 13.05 9.16
N PHE A 308 -13.66 11.73 9.28
CA PHE A 308 -13.87 10.83 8.15
C PHE A 308 -15.33 10.42 7.99
N ASP A 309 -16.22 10.92 8.85
CA ASP A 309 -17.65 10.64 8.90
C ASP A 309 -18.32 10.55 7.52
N HIS A 310 -18.58 9.33 7.05
CA HIS A 310 -19.09 8.97 5.72
C HIS A 310 -18.36 9.60 4.52
N ARG A 311 -17.11 10.05 4.72
CA ARG A 311 -16.29 10.74 3.70
C ARG A 311 -15.10 9.91 3.23
N ALA A 312 -14.59 9.03 4.08
CA ALA A 312 -13.41 8.23 3.79
C ALA A 312 -13.43 6.89 4.55
N ILE A 313 -12.76 5.88 4.03
CA ILE A 313 -12.63 4.56 4.66
C ILE A 313 -11.20 4.31 5.14
N LEU A 314 -11.02 3.30 5.98
CA LEU A 314 -9.69 2.82 6.38
C LEU A 314 -9.46 1.42 5.84
N TYR A 315 -8.26 1.14 5.34
CA TYR A 315 -7.68 -0.19 5.32
C TYR A 315 -6.68 -0.28 6.46
N VAL A 316 -6.92 -1.17 7.42
CA VAL A 316 -6.10 -1.26 8.63
C VAL A 316 -5.33 -2.58 8.64
N GLU A 317 -4.00 -2.50 8.64
CA GLU A 317 -3.12 -3.65 8.78
C GLU A 317 -3.23 -4.17 10.20
N MET A 318 -3.81 -5.35 10.32
CA MET A 318 -3.98 -6.07 11.57
C MET A 318 -2.77 -6.98 11.78
N ARG A 319 -2.45 -7.29 13.04
CA ARG A 319 -1.31 -8.14 13.37
C ARG A 319 -1.70 -9.27 14.31
N ILE A 320 -1.05 -10.42 14.13
CA ILE A 320 -1.13 -11.53 15.08
C ILE A 320 -0.06 -11.28 16.14
N THR A 321 -0.48 -10.77 17.29
CA THR A 321 0.41 -10.49 18.42
C THR A 321 0.63 -11.73 19.27
N ASP A 322 -0.40 -12.13 20.02
CA ASP A 322 -0.34 -13.24 20.97
C ASP A 322 -1.08 -14.48 20.46
N SER A 323 -2.20 -14.27 19.75
CA SER A 323 -3.03 -15.36 19.22
C SER A 323 -3.91 -14.90 18.07
N ILE A 324 -4.45 -15.85 17.32
CA ILE A 324 -5.46 -15.57 16.28
C ILE A 324 -6.68 -14.81 16.86
N HIS A 325 -7.05 -15.08 18.11
CA HIS A 325 -8.19 -14.43 18.76
C HIS A 325 -7.93 -12.96 19.12
N SER A 326 -6.67 -12.54 19.30
CA SER A 326 -6.37 -11.13 19.57
C SER A 326 -6.73 -10.25 18.38
N VAL A 327 -6.53 -10.74 17.15
CA VAL A 327 -6.87 -10.03 15.91
C VAL A 327 -8.35 -9.63 15.86
N ALA A 328 -9.26 -10.56 16.19
CA ALA A 328 -10.70 -10.27 16.20
C ALA A 328 -11.10 -9.32 17.34
N THR A 329 -10.40 -9.40 18.48
CA THR A 329 -10.60 -8.49 19.61
C THR A 329 -10.21 -7.06 19.23
N ASP A 330 -9.07 -6.90 18.56
CA ASP A 330 -8.57 -5.63 18.07
C ASP A 330 -9.46 -5.05 16.97
N TYR A 331 -9.93 -5.91 16.04
CA TYR A 331 -10.88 -5.46 15.02
C TYR A 331 -12.21 -5.01 15.65
N LYS A 332 -12.68 -5.69 16.70
CA LYS A 332 -13.88 -5.28 17.43
C LYS A 332 -13.70 -3.92 18.12
N ARG A 333 -12.54 -3.65 18.72
CA ARG A 333 -12.22 -2.34 19.32
C ARG A 333 -12.26 -1.24 18.26
N LEU A 334 -11.67 -1.49 17.09
CA LEU A 334 -11.71 -0.57 15.96
C LEU A 334 -13.14 -0.29 15.49
N MET A 335 -13.95 -1.34 15.31
CA MET A 335 -15.37 -1.23 14.98
C MET A 335 -16.13 -0.38 16.01
N ASP A 336 -15.99 -0.68 17.31
CA ASP A 336 -16.69 0.01 18.39
C ASP A 336 -16.32 1.51 18.42
N ALA A 337 -15.07 1.85 18.12
CA ALA A 337 -14.61 3.24 18.07
C ALA A 337 -15.21 4.01 16.88
N LEU A 338 -15.23 3.41 15.69
CA LEU A 338 -15.51 4.11 14.43
C LEU A 338 -16.98 4.08 14.00
N THR A 339 -17.75 3.09 14.44
CA THR A 339 -19.18 2.97 14.14
C THR A 339 -19.98 4.15 14.73
N PRO A 340 -21.02 4.66 14.05
CA PRO A 340 -21.49 4.29 12.71
C PRO A 340 -20.90 5.15 11.58
N ASN A 341 -19.87 5.94 11.86
CA ASN A 341 -19.42 7.03 10.99
C ASN A 341 -18.45 6.58 9.91
N VAL A 342 -17.53 5.66 10.26
CA VAL A 342 -16.38 5.34 9.40
C VAL A 342 -16.27 3.84 9.21
N ILE A 343 -16.02 3.39 7.98
CA ILE A 343 -15.76 1.97 7.66
C ILE A 343 -14.27 1.69 7.79
N ALA A 344 -13.92 0.60 8.49
CA ALA A 344 -12.56 0.05 8.48
C ALA A 344 -12.53 -1.40 7.98
N ILE A 345 -11.79 -1.62 6.91
CA ILE A 345 -11.51 -2.93 6.30
C ILE A 345 -10.22 -3.48 6.93
N PRO A 346 -10.28 -4.60 7.66
CA PRO A 346 -9.10 -5.24 8.21
C PRO A 346 -8.36 -5.95 7.08
N TRP A 347 -7.03 -5.86 7.08
CA TRP A 347 -6.19 -6.61 6.15
C TRP A 347 -4.92 -7.13 6.84
N MET A 348 -4.31 -8.18 6.30
CA MET A 348 -3.01 -8.68 6.76
C MET A 348 -2.39 -9.65 5.76
N TRP A 349 -1.06 -9.70 5.71
CA TRP A 349 -0.35 -10.84 5.14
C TRP A 349 -0.31 -12.00 6.14
N ILE A 350 -0.52 -13.22 5.65
CA ILE A 350 -0.44 -14.45 6.45
C ILE A 350 0.66 -15.35 5.87
N GLY A 351 1.76 -15.50 6.60
CA GLY A 351 2.94 -16.27 6.19
C GLY A 351 4.21 -15.42 6.04
N PRO A 352 5.27 -15.94 5.38
CA PRO A 352 6.53 -15.23 5.15
C PRO A 352 6.35 -14.07 4.17
N SER A 353 5.92 -12.91 4.69
CA SER A 353 5.68 -11.69 3.92
C SER A 353 6.87 -10.71 4.04
N PRO A 354 6.94 -9.69 3.17
CA PRO A 354 7.93 -8.62 3.32
C PRO A 354 7.57 -7.60 4.42
N SER A 355 6.48 -7.83 5.19
CA SER A 355 6.09 -6.94 6.29
C SER A 355 7.17 -6.86 7.36
N LEU A 356 7.31 -5.68 7.97
CA LEU A 356 8.06 -5.51 9.22
C LEU A 356 7.50 -6.39 10.36
N TYR A 357 6.26 -6.86 10.21
CA TYR A 357 5.51 -7.64 11.20
C TYR A 357 5.02 -8.95 10.60
N SER A 358 5.95 -9.71 10.02
CA SER A 358 5.68 -11.05 9.48
C SER A 358 4.92 -11.92 10.48
N SER A 359 4.02 -12.77 9.99
CA SER A 359 3.28 -13.70 10.85
C SER A 359 4.23 -14.52 11.72
N PRO A 360 3.89 -14.79 12.99
CA PRO A 360 4.70 -15.65 13.85
C PRO A 360 5.01 -16.99 13.16
N PRO A 361 6.22 -17.56 13.31
CA PRO A 361 6.64 -18.77 12.58
C PRO A 361 5.77 -20.02 12.83
N HIS A 362 4.95 -20.03 13.88
CA HIS A 362 4.03 -21.12 14.20
C HIS A 362 2.68 -21.04 13.45
N ILE A 363 2.43 -19.93 12.76
CA ILE A 363 1.23 -19.73 11.94
C ILE A 363 1.38 -20.53 10.65
N ASP A 364 0.43 -21.45 10.43
CA ASP A 364 0.31 -22.21 9.20
C ASP A 364 -0.73 -21.55 8.30
N VAL A 365 -0.33 -21.22 7.07
CA VAL A 365 -1.17 -20.45 6.14
C VAL A 365 -2.49 -21.14 5.82
N TYR A 366 -2.49 -22.46 5.61
CA TYR A 366 -3.71 -23.20 5.23
C TYR A 366 -4.61 -23.49 6.42
N ARG A 367 -4.04 -23.81 7.57
CA ARG A 367 -4.77 -24.08 8.82
C ARG A 367 -5.38 -22.81 9.40
N ASP A 368 -4.60 -21.73 9.49
CA ASP A 368 -4.94 -20.58 10.33
C ASP A 368 -5.70 -19.49 9.58
N THR A 369 -5.48 -19.32 8.26
CA THR A 369 -6.20 -18.30 7.47
C THR A 369 -7.72 -18.45 7.58
N PRO A 370 -8.34 -19.64 7.40
CA PRO A 370 -9.80 -19.80 7.53
C PRO A 370 -10.31 -19.52 8.95
N ILE A 371 -9.50 -19.80 9.97
CA ILE A 371 -9.85 -19.54 11.38
C ILE A 371 -9.86 -18.03 11.62
N ILE A 372 -8.79 -17.33 11.22
CA ILE A 372 -8.70 -15.87 11.32
C ILE A 372 -9.87 -15.21 10.57
N TYR A 373 -10.12 -15.65 9.33
CA TYR A 373 -11.23 -15.16 8.51
C TYR A 373 -12.57 -15.32 9.21
N THR A 374 -12.85 -16.51 9.75
CA THR A 374 -14.11 -16.79 10.45
C THR A 374 -14.30 -15.92 11.70
N GLU A 375 -13.24 -15.68 12.48
CA GLU A 375 -13.32 -14.80 13.66
C GLU A 375 -13.54 -13.34 13.26
N LEU A 376 -12.84 -12.84 12.25
CA LEU A 376 -13.04 -11.49 11.72
C LEU A 376 -14.44 -11.31 11.11
N LEU A 377 -14.97 -12.34 10.43
CA LEU A 377 -16.29 -12.30 9.79
C LEU A 377 -17.42 -12.06 10.79
N LYS A 378 -17.30 -12.60 12.00
CA LYS A 378 -18.27 -12.34 13.09
C LYS A 378 -18.33 -10.85 13.44
N VAL A 379 -17.17 -10.20 13.55
CA VAL A 379 -17.07 -8.76 13.84
C VAL A 379 -17.54 -7.95 12.63
N ALA A 380 -17.13 -8.33 11.41
CA ALA A 380 -17.49 -7.64 10.17
C ALA A 380 -19.00 -7.60 9.91
N LYS A 381 -19.72 -8.70 10.19
CA LYS A 381 -21.19 -8.77 10.09
C LYS A 381 -21.87 -7.81 11.07
N GLU A 382 -21.39 -7.80 12.31
CA GLU A 382 -21.88 -6.87 13.33
C GLU A 382 -21.58 -5.41 12.94
N TYR A 383 -20.39 -5.15 12.40
CA TYR A 383 -19.98 -3.83 11.93
C TYR A 383 -20.92 -3.32 10.84
N ALA A 384 -21.14 -4.10 9.78
CA ALA A 384 -22.06 -3.75 8.71
C ALA A 384 -23.48 -3.47 9.23
N ARG A 385 -23.99 -4.30 10.17
CA ARG A 385 -25.30 -4.09 10.79
C ARG A 385 -25.40 -2.76 11.55
N ARG A 386 -24.35 -2.35 12.27
CA ARG A 386 -24.35 -1.09 13.02
C ARG A 386 -24.15 0.13 12.11
N MET A 387 -23.34 0.00 11.06
CA MET A 387 -23.16 1.06 10.06
C MET A 387 -24.44 1.41 9.32
N LYS A 388 -25.35 0.45 9.10
CA LYS A 388 -26.67 0.72 8.48
C LYS A 388 -27.69 1.39 9.40
N LYS A 389 -27.41 1.47 10.71
CA LYS A 389 -28.35 1.99 11.73
C LYS A 389 -28.08 3.43 12.12
N GLY A 390 -26.86 3.91 11.92
CA GLY A 390 -26.52 5.34 12.03
C GLY A 390 -26.69 5.99 10.69
#